data_AF-A0A4W3HGL5-F1
#
_entry.id   AF-A0A4W3HGL5-F1
#
_cell.length_a   1.000
_cell.length_b   1.000
_cell.length_c   1.000
_cell.angle_alpha   90.00
_cell.angle_beta   90.00
_cell.angle_gamma   90.00
#
_symmetry.space_group_name_H-M   'P 1'
#
loop_
_entity.id
_entity.type
_entity.pdbx_description
1 polymer ?
#
loop_
_entity_poly.entity_id
_entity_poly.type
_entity_poly.pdbx_seq_one_letter_code
_entity_poly.pdbx_strand_id
1 'polypeptide(L)'
;MLAPGGTRIDDGDKTKVTEYCVFGATEDQETIRDYAQVFNKLNRRYKYLEKAFEDAVKKLLLFLKAFSTSEQTKLAILTGILLANGSLPATILTSLFSDSLVKEGISASFAVKVFKAWMAEKDANAVTSSLRKVNLDKRLLELFPANKQNFEHFATYFTNAGLKELSDFLRIQQNLGTRKELQKELQEKFSQEYPVREKIVVLFYKADVLSEEAILKWYKEAHVAKGKSIFLEQMKKFVEWLQNAEEGNLKLLHH
;
A
#
# COMPACT_ATOMS: atom_id res chain seq x y z
N MET A 1 2.61 -25.08 23.52
CA MET A 1 1.72 -23.89 23.65
C MET A 1 2.59 -22.63 23.76
N LEU A 2 2.08 -21.43 23.42
CA LEU A 2 2.83 -20.19 23.66
C LEU A 2 2.59 -19.70 25.08
N ALA A 3 3.66 -19.50 25.85
CA ALA A 3 3.60 -18.96 27.21
C ALA A 3 3.03 -17.53 27.22
N PRO A 4 2.50 -17.05 28.37
CA PRO A 4 2.33 -15.62 28.59
C PRO A 4 3.71 -14.95 28.49
N GLY A 5 4.01 -14.32 27.35
CA GLY A 5 5.34 -13.77 27.04
C GLY A 5 5.92 -14.19 25.69
N GLY A 6 5.28 -15.13 24.98
CA GLY A 6 5.67 -15.46 23.60
C GLY A 6 6.75 -16.53 23.43
N THR A 7 7.32 -17.00 24.53
CA THR A 7 8.22 -18.15 24.51
C THR A 7 7.44 -19.42 24.21
N ARG A 8 7.97 -20.26 23.30
CA ARG A 8 7.41 -21.59 23.04
C ARG A 8 7.60 -22.44 24.29
N ILE A 9 6.51 -22.87 24.91
CA ILE A 9 6.55 -23.93 25.92
C ILE A 9 6.68 -25.22 25.13
N ASP A 10 7.90 -25.75 25.09
CA ASP A 10 8.17 -27.13 24.70
C ASP A 10 8.07 -27.96 25.96
N ASP A 11 6.85 -28.35 26.32
CA ASP A 11 6.58 -29.12 27.55
C ASP A 11 7.15 -30.56 27.44
N GLY A 12 7.75 -30.94 26.30
CA GLY A 12 8.16 -32.32 25.98
C GLY A 12 6.99 -33.33 25.90
N ASP A 13 5.80 -32.89 26.28
CA ASP A 13 4.60 -33.68 26.46
C ASP A 13 3.90 -33.87 25.12
N LYS A 14 4.27 -34.96 24.44
CA LYS A 14 3.68 -35.39 23.17
C LYS A 14 2.17 -35.69 23.28
N THR A 15 1.60 -35.74 24.48
CA THR A 15 0.14 -35.96 24.69
C THR A 15 -0.71 -34.71 24.42
N LYS A 16 -0.09 -33.53 24.34
CA LYS A 16 -0.77 -32.25 24.05
C LYS A 16 -0.71 -31.83 22.58
N VAL A 17 -0.28 -32.74 21.70
CA VAL A 17 -0.18 -32.50 20.25
C VAL A 17 -1.31 -33.26 19.57
N THR A 18 -2.14 -32.57 18.78
CA THR A 18 -3.15 -33.24 17.98
C THR A 18 -2.47 -33.99 16.84
N GLU A 19 -2.95 -35.20 16.53
CA GLU A 19 -2.50 -35.96 15.35
C GLU A 19 -2.61 -35.12 14.06
N TYR A 20 -3.60 -34.23 14.03
CA TYR A 20 -3.83 -33.28 12.96
C TYR A 20 -3.24 -31.91 13.33
N CYS A 21 -1.96 -31.71 13.01
CA CYS A 21 -1.24 -30.46 13.22
C CYS A 21 -0.53 -30.02 11.93
N VAL A 22 -0.79 -28.78 11.46
CA VAL A 22 -0.18 -28.25 10.22
C VAL A 22 1.35 -28.24 10.29
N PHE A 23 1.94 -28.14 11.47
CA PHE A 23 3.40 -28.15 11.64
C PHE A 23 4.02 -29.53 11.39
N GLY A 24 3.23 -30.61 11.52
CA GLY A 24 3.63 -31.97 11.15
C GLY A 24 3.39 -32.32 9.68
N ALA A 25 2.69 -31.47 8.93
CA ALA A 25 2.37 -31.69 7.53
C ALA A 25 3.59 -31.53 6.62
N THR A 26 3.49 -32.02 5.39
CA THR A 26 4.45 -31.74 4.32
C THR A 26 4.41 -30.26 3.92
N GLU A 27 5.56 -29.72 3.50
CA GLU A 27 5.72 -28.30 3.12
C GLU A 27 5.26 -28.03 1.68
N ASP A 28 4.04 -28.42 1.36
CA ASP A 28 3.44 -28.17 0.05
C ASP A 28 2.06 -27.56 0.19
N GLN A 29 1.68 -26.80 -0.84
CA GLN A 29 0.46 -26.01 -0.81
C GLN A 29 -0.80 -26.88 -0.84
N GLU A 30 -0.76 -28.04 -1.50
CA GLU A 30 -1.89 -28.95 -1.62
C GLU A 30 -2.27 -29.54 -0.26
N THR A 31 -1.29 -30.11 0.46
CA THR A 31 -1.50 -30.68 1.79
C THR A 31 -1.97 -29.61 2.77
N ILE A 32 -1.35 -28.42 2.77
CA ILE A 32 -1.74 -27.34 3.69
C ILE A 32 -3.14 -26.78 3.35
N ARG A 33 -3.56 -26.84 2.09
CA ARG A 33 -4.92 -26.48 1.68
C ARG A 33 -5.96 -27.36 2.35
N ASP A 34 -5.70 -28.65 2.53
CA ASP A 34 -6.63 -29.56 3.22
C ASP A 34 -6.80 -29.18 4.69
N TYR A 35 -5.73 -28.78 5.38
CA TYR A 35 -5.83 -28.21 6.73
C TYR A 35 -6.65 -26.91 6.74
N ALA A 36 -6.46 -26.02 5.77
CA ALA A 36 -7.23 -24.80 5.65
C ALA A 36 -8.74 -25.08 5.45
N GLN A 37 -9.09 -26.14 4.72
CA GLN A 37 -10.49 -26.53 4.51
C GLN A 37 -11.21 -26.88 5.81
N VAL A 38 -10.51 -27.45 6.80
CA VAL A 38 -11.10 -27.74 8.12
C VAL A 38 -11.56 -26.44 8.78
N PHE A 39 -10.70 -25.42 8.83
CA PHE A 39 -11.04 -24.10 9.37
C PHE A 39 -12.14 -23.41 8.56
N ASN A 40 -12.11 -23.50 7.23
CA ASN A 40 -13.17 -22.95 6.38
C ASN A 40 -14.53 -23.59 6.69
N LYS A 41 -14.59 -24.91 6.88
CA LYS A 41 -15.82 -25.64 7.23
C LYS A 41 -16.32 -25.27 8.63
N LEU A 42 -15.41 -25.14 9.59
CA LEU A 42 -15.74 -24.74 10.97
C LEU A 42 -16.26 -23.30 11.02
N ASN A 43 -15.59 -22.33 10.41
CA ASN A 43 -15.99 -20.93 10.42
C ASN A 43 -17.32 -20.69 9.69
N ARG A 44 -17.63 -21.47 8.65
CA ARG A 44 -18.95 -21.43 8.00
C ARG A 44 -20.08 -21.89 8.91
N ARG A 45 -19.84 -22.86 9.78
CA ARG A 45 -20.87 -23.46 10.67
C ARG A 45 -20.95 -22.79 12.03
N TYR A 46 -19.82 -22.33 12.55
CA TYR A 46 -19.65 -21.82 13.91
C TYR A 46 -19.04 -20.42 13.88
N LYS A 47 -19.80 -19.43 13.39
CA LYS A 47 -19.31 -18.05 13.22
C LYS A 47 -18.76 -17.41 14.50
N TYR A 48 -19.23 -17.83 15.67
CA TYR A 48 -18.71 -17.33 16.96
C TYR A 48 -17.22 -17.68 17.20
N LEU A 49 -16.68 -18.68 16.49
CA LEU A 49 -15.26 -19.04 16.56
C LEU A 49 -14.37 -18.12 15.74
N GLU A 50 -14.92 -17.36 14.81
CA GLU A 50 -14.17 -16.53 13.85
C GLU A 50 -13.24 -15.55 14.58
N LYS A 51 -13.76 -14.86 15.60
CA LYS A 51 -12.97 -13.90 16.37
C LYS A 51 -11.83 -14.56 17.15
N ALA A 52 -12.12 -15.67 17.83
CA ALA A 52 -11.12 -16.42 18.59
C ALA A 52 -10.04 -17.00 17.67
N PHE A 53 -10.43 -17.46 16.47
CA PHE A 53 -9.52 -17.95 15.45
C PHE A 53 -8.62 -16.83 14.92
N GLU A 54 -9.18 -15.68 14.57
CA GLU A 54 -8.42 -14.51 14.14
C GLU A 54 -7.38 -14.09 15.20
N ASP A 55 -7.80 -13.99 16.47
CA ASP A 55 -6.91 -13.58 17.55
C ASP A 55 -5.81 -14.61 17.82
N ALA A 56 -6.11 -15.91 17.69
CA ALA A 56 -5.11 -16.96 17.77
C ALA A 56 -4.07 -16.85 16.65
N VAL A 57 -4.51 -16.64 15.39
CA VAL A 57 -3.57 -16.48 14.26
C VAL A 57 -2.74 -15.21 14.42
N LYS A 58 -3.33 -14.07 14.82
CA LYS A 58 -2.57 -12.85 15.12
C LYS A 58 -1.48 -13.07 16.15
N LYS A 59 -1.77 -13.84 17.19
CA LYS A 59 -0.79 -14.21 18.22
C LYS A 59 0.33 -15.06 17.64
N LEU A 60 0.03 -16.05 16.81
CA LEU A 60 1.05 -16.86 16.13
C LEU A 60 1.97 -15.98 15.27
N LEU A 61 1.40 -15.03 14.51
CA LEU A 61 2.16 -14.12 13.66
C LEU A 61 3.04 -13.13 14.44
N LEU A 62 2.67 -12.75 15.66
CA LEU A 62 3.51 -11.91 16.52
C LEU A 62 4.74 -12.66 17.06
N PHE A 63 4.65 -13.98 17.19
CA PHE A 63 5.69 -14.82 17.79
C PHE A 63 6.39 -15.73 16.77
N LEU A 64 6.50 -15.30 15.51
CA LEU A 64 7.13 -16.09 14.44
C LEU A 64 8.56 -16.54 14.78
N LYS A 65 9.30 -15.76 15.58
CA LYS A 65 10.64 -16.11 16.08
C LYS A 65 10.69 -17.41 16.89
N ALA A 66 9.57 -17.81 17.49
CA ALA A 66 9.47 -19.02 18.26
C ALA A 66 9.32 -20.28 17.39
N PHE A 67 9.19 -20.12 16.07
CA PHE A 67 8.99 -21.20 15.10
C PHE A 67 10.24 -21.37 14.24
N SER A 68 10.55 -22.63 13.89
CA SER A 68 11.57 -22.97 12.91
C SER A 68 11.21 -22.42 11.52
N THR A 69 12.20 -22.34 10.62
CA THR A 69 11.99 -21.90 9.23
C THR A 69 10.94 -22.75 8.49
N SER A 70 10.93 -24.06 8.77
CA SER A 70 9.93 -25.01 8.29
C SER A 70 8.53 -24.63 8.76
N GLU A 71 8.35 -24.48 10.08
CA GLU A 71 7.06 -24.13 10.68
C GLU A 71 6.56 -22.76 10.22
N GLN A 72 7.45 -21.77 10.10
CA GLN A 72 7.13 -20.45 9.53
C GLN A 72 6.65 -20.58 8.08
N THR A 73 7.27 -21.45 7.28
CA THR A 73 6.86 -21.67 5.88
C THR A 73 5.46 -22.29 5.82
N LYS A 74 5.20 -23.33 6.61
CA LYS A 74 3.86 -23.96 6.68
C LYS A 74 2.79 -22.98 7.16
N LEU A 75 3.10 -22.19 8.19
CA LEU A 75 2.19 -21.16 8.70
C LEU A 75 1.94 -20.05 7.67
N ALA A 76 2.96 -19.64 6.91
CA ALA A 76 2.80 -18.65 5.86
C ALA A 76 1.89 -19.15 4.73
N ILE A 77 2.07 -20.39 4.30
CA ILE A 77 1.22 -21.02 3.28
C ILE A 77 -0.23 -21.10 3.79
N LEU A 78 -0.44 -21.61 5.00
CA LEU A 78 -1.76 -21.70 5.62
C LEU A 78 -2.42 -20.32 5.71
N THR A 79 -1.68 -19.31 6.17
CA THR A 79 -2.16 -17.94 6.29
C THR A 79 -2.57 -17.36 4.92
N GLY A 80 -1.76 -17.57 3.87
CA GLY A 80 -2.08 -17.15 2.52
C GLY A 80 -3.37 -17.79 1.99
N ILE A 81 -3.57 -19.09 2.23
CA ILE A 81 -4.79 -19.80 1.81
C ILE A 81 -6.03 -19.32 2.58
N LEU A 82 -5.90 -19.08 3.89
CA LEU A 82 -7.01 -18.59 4.71
C LEU A 82 -7.42 -17.16 4.33
N LEU A 83 -6.45 -16.30 4.01
CA LEU A 83 -6.68 -14.96 3.45
C LEU A 83 -7.37 -15.03 2.08
N ALA A 84 -6.92 -15.93 1.19
CA ALA A 84 -7.50 -16.15 -0.13
C ALA A 84 -8.97 -16.58 -0.09
N ASN A 85 -9.34 -17.35 0.93
CA ASN A 85 -10.70 -17.84 1.14
C ASN A 85 -11.58 -16.85 1.94
N GLY A 86 -11.02 -15.73 2.40
CA GLY A 86 -11.72 -14.76 3.24
C GLY A 86 -12.05 -15.27 4.65
N SER A 87 -11.40 -16.34 5.11
CA SER A 87 -11.56 -16.85 6.49
C SER A 87 -10.71 -16.10 7.52
N LEU A 88 -9.76 -15.30 7.04
CA LEU A 88 -9.05 -14.31 7.83
C LEU A 88 -9.10 -12.96 7.12
N PRO A 89 -9.28 -11.84 7.84
CA PRO A 89 -9.14 -10.52 7.27
C PRO A 89 -7.66 -10.15 7.07
N ALA A 90 -7.36 -9.35 6.05
CA ALA A 90 -5.98 -8.92 5.77
C ALA A 90 -5.33 -8.15 6.94
N THR A 91 -6.13 -7.56 7.84
CA THR A 91 -5.65 -6.85 9.04
C THR A 91 -4.77 -7.71 9.96
N ILE A 92 -4.86 -9.04 9.90
CA ILE A 92 -3.97 -9.94 10.63
C ILE A 92 -2.49 -9.75 10.26
N LEU A 93 -2.19 -9.26 9.05
CA LEU A 93 -0.82 -9.02 8.59
C LEU A 93 -0.14 -7.84 9.30
N THR A 94 -0.89 -7.00 10.04
CA THR A 94 -0.28 -5.93 10.86
C THR A 94 0.65 -6.47 11.94
N SER A 95 0.45 -7.72 12.39
CA SER A 95 1.35 -8.41 13.32
C SER A 95 2.78 -8.55 12.78
N LEU A 96 2.96 -8.54 11.45
CA LEU A 96 4.27 -8.62 10.82
C LEU A 96 5.09 -7.33 10.97
N PHE A 97 4.45 -6.18 11.23
CA PHE A 97 5.13 -4.89 11.35
C PHE A 97 5.78 -4.66 12.72
N SER A 98 5.86 -5.68 13.57
CA SER A 98 6.52 -5.55 14.87
C SER A 98 8.04 -5.40 14.71
N ASP A 99 8.63 -4.47 15.46
CA ASP A 99 10.07 -4.16 15.40
C ASP A 99 10.97 -5.39 15.53
N SER A 100 10.57 -6.34 16.38
CA SER A 100 11.31 -7.60 16.61
C SER A 100 11.42 -8.43 15.33
N LEU A 101 10.33 -8.57 14.57
CA LEU A 101 10.29 -9.36 13.33
C LEU A 101 10.93 -8.62 12.16
N VAL A 102 10.75 -7.30 12.12
CA VAL A 102 11.26 -6.43 11.06
C VAL A 102 12.79 -6.36 11.11
N LYS A 103 13.38 -6.17 12.30
CA LYS A 103 14.85 -6.12 12.48
C LYS A 103 15.55 -7.42 12.06
N GLU A 104 14.90 -8.56 12.25
CA GLU A 104 15.46 -9.87 11.89
C GLU A 104 15.16 -10.30 10.44
N GLY A 105 14.42 -9.48 9.68
CA GLY A 105 14.04 -9.81 8.30
C GLY A 105 13.01 -10.95 8.17
N ILE A 106 12.49 -11.44 9.29
CA ILE A 106 11.44 -12.47 9.33
C ILE A 106 10.15 -11.91 8.73
N SER A 107 9.82 -10.65 9.02
CA SER A 107 8.61 -9.99 8.50
C SER A 107 8.50 -10.06 6.97
N ALA A 108 9.49 -9.52 6.25
CA ALA A 108 9.50 -9.51 4.79
C ALA A 108 9.58 -10.93 4.19
N SER A 109 10.41 -11.81 4.75
CA SER A 109 10.58 -13.18 4.24
C SER A 109 9.36 -14.07 4.47
N PHE A 110 8.59 -13.83 5.54
CA PHE A 110 7.32 -14.48 5.80
C PHE A 110 6.23 -13.92 4.88
N ALA A 111 6.14 -12.60 4.74
CA ALA A 111 5.17 -11.93 3.86
C ALA A 111 5.27 -12.41 2.41
N VAL A 112 6.49 -12.60 1.88
CA VAL A 112 6.71 -13.20 0.56
C VAL A 112 6.02 -14.57 0.43
N LYS A 113 6.18 -15.45 1.42
CA LYS A 113 5.58 -16.79 1.39
C LYS A 113 4.05 -16.73 1.47
N VAL A 114 3.52 -15.83 2.30
CA VAL A 114 2.07 -15.57 2.39
C VAL A 114 1.51 -15.12 1.04
N PHE A 115 2.13 -14.12 0.41
CA PHE A 115 1.64 -13.59 -0.86
C PHE A 115 1.78 -14.58 -2.01
N LYS A 116 2.85 -15.40 -2.03
CA LYS A 116 2.97 -16.51 -2.99
C LYS A 116 1.80 -17.50 -2.85
N ALA A 117 1.55 -17.98 -1.63
CA ALA A 117 0.45 -18.91 -1.39
C ALA A 117 -0.90 -18.29 -1.73
N TRP A 118 -1.14 -17.03 -1.35
CA TRP A 118 -2.38 -16.31 -1.66
C TRP A 118 -2.56 -16.14 -3.18
N MET A 119 -1.53 -15.72 -3.90
CA MET A 119 -1.58 -15.57 -5.37
C MET A 119 -1.75 -16.91 -6.07
N ALA A 120 -1.26 -18.02 -5.52
CA ALA A 120 -1.49 -19.35 -6.08
C ALA A 120 -2.94 -19.85 -5.86
N GLU A 121 -3.67 -19.35 -4.86
CA GLU A 121 -5.10 -19.63 -4.68
C GLU A 121 -6.02 -18.70 -5.49
N LYS A 122 -5.53 -17.50 -5.83
CA LYS A 122 -6.27 -16.43 -6.51
C LYS A 122 -5.40 -15.78 -7.58
N ASP A 123 -5.31 -14.45 -7.57
CA ASP A 123 -4.48 -13.65 -8.45
C ASP A 123 -3.97 -12.40 -7.69
N ALA A 124 -3.07 -11.64 -8.32
CA ALA A 124 -2.55 -10.39 -7.75
C ALA A 124 -3.65 -9.36 -7.45
N ASN A 125 -4.73 -9.33 -8.23
CA ASN A 125 -5.83 -8.38 -8.04
C ASN A 125 -6.62 -8.67 -6.76
N ALA A 126 -6.84 -9.94 -6.44
CA ALA A 126 -7.50 -10.38 -5.21
C ALA A 126 -6.68 -10.00 -3.96
N VAL A 127 -5.36 -10.19 -4.00
CA VAL A 127 -4.45 -9.79 -2.92
C VAL A 127 -4.50 -8.28 -2.73
N THR A 128 -4.26 -7.54 -3.81
CA THR A 128 -4.12 -6.09 -3.76
C THR A 128 -5.41 -5.35 -3.43
N SER A 129 -6.55 -5.84 -3.90
CA SER A 129 -7.86 -5.32 -3.50
C SER A 129 -8.16 -5.58 -2.02
N SER A 130 -7.80 -6.76 -1.50
CA SER A 130 -7.98 -7.09 -0.08
C SER A 130 -7.11 -6.22 0.83
N LEU A 131 -5.86 -5.94 0.43
CA LEU A 131 -4.96 -5.04 1.15
C LEU A 131 -5.46 -3.60 1.14
N ARG A 132 -5.92 -3.10 -0.02
CA ARG A 132 -6.50 -1.74 -0.14
C ARG A 132 -7.72 -1.53 0.74
N LYS A 133 -8.62 -2.51 0.82
CA LYS A 133 -9.85 -2.42 1.64
C LYS A 133 -9.56 -2.09 3.10
N VAL A 134 -8.39 -2.46 3.60
CA VAL A 134 -7.96 -2.25 4.98
C VAL A 134 -6.77 -1.27 5.09
N ASN A 135 -6.47 -0.52 4.01
CA ASN A 135 -5.36 0.43 3.91
C ASN A 135 -3.97 -0.15 4.20
N LEU A 136 -3.77 -1.45 4.01
CA LEU A 136 -2.47 -2.09 4.21
C LEU A 136 -1.51 -1.89 3.06
N ASP A 137 -2.01 -1.61 1.86
CA ASP A 137 -1.21 -1.26 0.68
C ASP A 137 -0.23 -0.10 0.94
N LYS A 138 -0.60 0.83 1.81
CA LYS A 138 0.23 1.98 2.21
C LYS A 138 1.29 1.64 3.26
N ARG A 139 1.15 0.50 3.94
CA ARG A 139 1.98 0.09 5.09
C ARG A 139 2.93 -1.05 4.76
N LEU A 140 2.91 -1.57 3.54
CA LEU A 140 3.77 -2.69 3.14
C LEU A 140 5.27 -2.39 3.22
N LEU A 141 5.66 -1.11 3.22
CA LEU A 141 7.05 -0.71 3.47
C LEU A 141 7.47 -1.02 4.92
N GLU A 142 6.54 -1.06 5.87
CA GLU A 142 6.81 -1.41 7.28
C GLU A 142 7.23 -2.87 7.49
N LEU A 143 7.20 -3.71 6.44
CA LEU A 143 7.82 -5.04 6.45
C LEU A 143 9.35 -4.97 6.58
N PHE A 144 9.93 -3.81 6.28
CA PHE A 144 11.37 -3.57 6.26
C PHE A 144 11.80 -2.62 7.38
N PRO A 145 13.05 -2.72 7.86
CA PRO A 145 13.61 -1.76 8.80
C PRO A 145 13.57 -0.33 8.26
N ALA A 146 13.46 0.68 9.13
CA ALA A 146 13.28 2.10 8.78
C ALA A 146 14.23 2.60 7.67
N ASN A 147 15.49 2.18 7.68
CA ASN A 147 16.50 2.55 6.68
C ASN A 147 16.29 1.95 5.29
N LYS A 148 15.32 1.04 5.14
CA LYS A 148 14.98 0.31 3.91
C LYS A 148 13.50 0.45 3.52
N GLN A 149 12.74 1.31 4.21
CA GLN A 149 11.33 1.56 3.92
C GLN A 149 11.16 2.52 2.73
N ASN A 150 11.59 2.06 1.56
CA ASN A 150 11.42 2.78 0.31
C ASN A 150 10.92 1.85 -0.78
N PHE A 151 10.28 2.45 -1.79
CA PHE A 151 9.64 1.70 -2.88
C PHE A 151 10.64 0.88 -3.70
N GLU A 152 11.85 1.40 -3.93
CA GLU A 152 12.88 0.72 -4.72
C GLU A 152 13.34 -0.59 -4.06
N HIS A 153 13.60 -0.55 -2.75
CA HIS A 153 13.96 -1.74 -1.99
C HIS A 153 12.82 -2.75 -1.97
N PHE A 154 11.59 -2.30 -1.73
CA PHE A 154 10.40 -3.15 -1.78
C PHE A 154 10.29 -3.83 -3.15
N ALA A 155 10.34 -3.06 -4.24
CA ALA A 155 10.16 -3.56 -5.60
C ALA A 155 11.24 -4.58 -5.96
N THR A 156 12.50 -4.30 -5.62
CA THR A 156 13.63 -5.20 -5.86
C THR A 156 13.46 -6.51 -5.07
N TYR A 157 13.17 -6.42 -3.78
CA TYR A 157 13.03 -7.58 -2.91
C TYR A 157 11.90 -8.52 -3.36
N PHE A 158 10.72 -7.97 -3.63
CA PHE A 158 9.55 -8.75 -4.05
C PHE A 158 9.67 -9.24 -5.49
N THR A 159 10.27 -8.49 -6.39
CA THR A 159 10.54 -8.95 -7.77
C THR A 159 11.53 -10.12 -7.78
N ASN A 160 12.63 -10.03 -7.02
CA ASN A 160 13.60 -11.12 -6.89
C ASN A 160 12.97 -12.37 -6.24
N ALA A 161 11.97 -12.18 -5.40
CA ALA A 161 11.19 -13.27 -4.85
C ALA A 161 10.15 -13.86 -5.83
N GLY A 162 9.97 -13.31 -7.03
CA GLY A 162 8.98 -13.77 -8.02
C GLY A 162 7.59 -13.15 -7.86
N LEU A 163 7.45 -12.03 -7.14
CA LEU A 163 6.20 -11.31 -6.88
C LEU A 163 6.15 -9.95 -7.59
N LYS A 164 6.67 -9.89 -8.84
CA LYS A 164 6.74 -8.66 -9.63
C LYS A 164 5.38 -7.98 -9.80
N GLU A 165 4.32 -8.75 -10.01
CA GLU A 165 2.95 -8.24 -10.17
C GLU A 165 2.48 -7.43 -8.96
N LEU A 166 2.83 -7.88 -7.75
CA LEU A 166 2.51 -7.16 -6.51
C LEU A 166 3.30 -5.84 -6.41
N SER A 167 4.58 -5.86 -6.77
CA SER A 167 5.44 -4.67 -6.81
C SER A 167 4.95 -3.63 -7.82
N ASP A 168 4.64 -4.05 -9.05
CA ASP A 168 4.14 -3.18 -10.10
C ASP A 168 2.80 -2.54 -9.72
N PHE A 169 1.91 -3.34 -9.11
CA PHE A 169 0.63 -2.84 -8.64
C PHE A 169 0.80 -1.72 -7.60
N LEU A 170 1.68 -1.90 -6.61
CA LEU A 170 1.90 -0.89 -5.58
C LEU A 170 2.50 0.39 -6.15
N ARG A 171 3.38 0.26 -7.16
CA ARG A 171 3.91 1.41 -7.91
C ARG A 171 2.79 2.23 -8.52
N ILE A 172 1.88 1.55 -9.22
CA ILE A 172 0.75 2.18 -9.89
C ILE A 172 -0.17 2.85 -8.86
N GLN A 173 -0.43 2.18 -7.73
CA GLN A 173 -1.25 2.78 -6.66
C GLN A 173 -0.61 4.01 -6.03
N GLN A 174 0.69 3.98 -5.75
CA GLN A 174 1.39 5.13 -5.22
C GLN A 174 1.26 6.32 -6.18
N ASN A 175 1.51 6.10 -7.47
CA ASN A 175 1.38 7.12 -8.50
C ASN A 175 -0.05 7.67 -8.62
N LEU A 176 -1.08 6.81 -8.52
CA LEU A 176 -2.48 7.23 -8.53
C LEU A 176 -2.88 8.01 -7.27
N GLY A 177 -2.37 7.61 -6.11
CA GLY A 177 -2.56 8.30 -4.84
C GLY A 177 -1.96 9.70 -4.87
N THR A 178 -0.69 9.81 -5.27
CA THR A 178 -0.01 11.10 -5.47
C THR A 178 -0.76 11.97 -6.47
N ARG A 179 -1.23 11.41 -7.59
CA ARG A 179 -2.02 12.16 -8.58
C ARG A 179 -3.34 12.67 -8.01
N LYS A 180 -4.08 11.87 -7.24
CA LYS A 180 -5.34 12.28 -6.62
C LYS A 180 -5.13 13.34 -5.54
N GLU A 181 -4.09 13.20 -4.72
CA GLU A 181 -3.75 14.19 -3.71
C GLU A 181 -3.34 15.51 -4.36
N LEU A 182 -2.44 15.48 -5.36
CA LEU A 182 -2.10 16.65 -6.16
C LEU A 182 -3.33 17.26 -6.81
N GLN A 183 -4.24 16.45 -7.36
CA GLN A 183 -5.49 16.93 -7.95
C GLN A 183 -6.39 17.60 -6.90
N LYS A 184 -6.45 17.07 -5.68
CA LYS A 184 -7.24 17.62 -4.58
C LYS A 184 -6.62 18.91 -4.03
N GLU A 185 -5.31 18.95 -3.79
CA GLU A 185 -4.58 20.15 -3.40
C GLU A 185 -4.70 21.24 -4.47
N LEU A 186 -4.57 20.86 -5.74
CA LEU A 186 -4.87 21.73 -6.85
C LEU A 186 -6.33 22.19 -6.74
N GLN A 187 -7.30 21.29 -6.62
CA GLN A 187 -8.73 21.63 -6.54
C GLN A 187 -9.07 22.57 -5.38
N GLU A 188 -8.43 22.40 -4.23
CA GLU A 188 -8.55 23.29 -3.05
C GLU A 188 -7.94 24.67 -3.35
N LYS A 189 -6.75 24.73 -3.97
CA LYS A 189 -6.17 25.98 -4.50
C LYS A 189 -7.02 26.58 -5.63
N PHE A 190 -7.74 25.76 -6.39
CA PHE A 190 -8.71 26.16 -7.43
C PHE A 190 -10.02 26.67 -6.82
N SER A 191 -10.34 26.29 -5.57
CA SER A 191 -11.54 26.72 -4.85
C SER A 191 -11.34 28.04 -4.10
N GLN A 192 -10.08 28.44 -3.89
CA GLN A 192 -9.73 29.80 -3.51
C GLN A 192 -9.94 30.75 -4.71
N GLU A 193 -10.62 31.87 -4.44
CA GLU A 193 -11.22 32.84 -5.38
C GLU A 193 -10.28 33.32 -6.51
N TYR A 194 -10.19 32.52 -7.56
CA TYR A 194 -9.50 32.91 -8.79
C TYR A 194 -10.30 32.35 -9.97
N PRO A 195 -10.69 33.19 -10.93
CA PRO A 195 -11.46 32.79 -12.08
C PRO A 195 -10.77 31.68 -12.90
N VAL A 196 -11.53 30.66 -13.30
CA VAL A 196 -11.05 29.44 -13.99
C VAL A 196 -10.12 29.73 -15.18
N ARG A 197 -10.34 30.85 -15.89
CA ARG A 197 -9.56 31.21 -17.09
C ARG A 197 -8.16 31.74 -16.77
N GLU A 198 -8.02 32.53 -15.70
CA GLU A 198 -6.72 33.01 -15.22
C GLU A 198 -5.83 31.83 -14.84
N LYS A 199 -6.42 30.84 -14.17
CA LYS A 199 -5.71 29.65 -13.70
C LYS A 199 -5.19 28.75 -14.83
N ILE A 200 -5.91 28.60 -15.93
CA ILE A 200 -5.43 27.86 -17.11
C ILE A 200 -4.18 28.53 -17.70
N VAL A 201 -4.17 29.86 -17.79
CA VAL A 201 -3.02 30.61 -18.31
C VAL A 201 -1.83 30.49 -17.37
N VAL A 202 -2.04 30.57 -16.05
CA VAL A 202 -0.98 30.33 -15.05
C VAL A 202 -0.38 28.93 -15.18
N LEU A 203 -1.19 27.89 -15.42
CA LEU A 203 -0.69 26.53 -15.61
C LEU A 203 0.17 26.40 -16.88
N PHE A 204 -0.28 26.96 -17.99
CA PHE A 204 0.47 26.92 -19.24
C PHE A 204 1.76 27.75 -19.15
N TYR A 205 1.76 28.84 -18.38
CA TYR A 205 2.98 29.58 -18.06
C TYR A 205 3.97 28.73 -17.26
N LYS A 206 3.53 28.11 -16.15
CA LYS A 206 4.39 27.25 -15.31
C LYS A 206 4.92 25.99 -16.01
N ALA A 207 4.20 25.51 -17.02
CA ALA A 207 4.58 24.34 -17.81
C ALA A 207 5.46 24.70 -19.03
N ASP A 208 5.94 25.95 -19.13
CA ASP A 208 6.70 26.50 -20.27
C ASP A 208 5.98 26.35 -21.63
N VAL A 209 4.64 26.25 -21.61
CA VAL A 209 3.79 26.18 -22.81
C VAL A 209 3.47 27.58 -23.33
N LEU A 210 3.38 28.58 -22.45
CA LEU A 210 3.19 29.98 -22.79
C LEU A 210 4.32 30.82 -22.19
N SER A 211 5.02 31.58 -23.03
CA SER A 211 5.98 32.59 -22.58
C SER A 211 5.28 33.81 -21.95
N GLU A 212 5.97 34.50 -21.04
CA GLU A 212 5.53 35.79 -20.50
C GLU A 212 5.18 36.80 -21.59
N GLU A 213 6.04 36.92 -22.60
CA GLU A 213 5.86 37.82 -23.74
C GLU A 213 4.55 37.56 -24.49
N ALA A 214 4.21 36.29 -24.74
CA ALA A 214 2.96 35.90 -25.38
C ALA A 214 1.73 36.27 -24.55
N ILE A 215 1.80 36.10 -23.22
CA ILE A 215 0.72 36.45 -22.30
C ILE A 215 0.52 37.96 -22.26
N LEU A 216 1.61 38.73 -22.14
CA LEU A 216 1.58 40.20 -22.15
C LEU A 216 1.09 40.77 -23.48
N LYS A 217 1.52 40.21 -24.60
CA LYS A 217 1.08 40.61 -25.95
C LYS A 217 -0.41 40.33 -26.16
N TRP A 218 -0.88 39.14 -25.78
CA TRP A 218 -2.29 38.80 -25.86
C TRP A 218 -3.15 39.74 -24.99
N TYR A 219 -2.70 40.03 -23.77
CA TYR A 219 -3.42 40.93 -22.86
C TYR A 219 -3.55 42.35 -23.42
N LYS A 220 -2.47 42.91 -23.98
CA LYS A 220 -2.42 44.29 -24.48
C LYS A 220 -3.15 44.47 -25.81
N GLU A 221 -2.90 43.60 -26.79
CA GLU A 221 -3.26 43.89 -28.19
C GLU A 221 -3.78 42.68 -28.99
N ALA A 222 -3.41 41.45 -28.63
CA ALA A 222 -3.71 40.27 -29.44
C ALA A 222 -5.00 39.50 -29.01
N HIS A 223 -5.87 40.11 -28.22
CA HIS A 223 -7.11 39.49 -27.76
C HIS A 223 -8.29 39.71 -28.73
N VAL A 224 -9.14 38.69 -28.89
CA VAL A 224 -10.32 38.75 -29.76
C VAL A 224 -11.43 39.57 -29.09
N ALA A 225 -12.20 40.36 -29.84
CA ALA A 225 -13.23 41.26 -29.30
C ALA A 225 -14.36 40.56 -28.52
N LYS A 226 -14.66 39.30 -28.84
CA LYS A 226 -15.77 38.54 -28.24
C LYS A 226 -15.36 37.98 -26.87
N GLY A 227 -16.03 38.42 -25.81
CA GLY A 227 -15.84 37.90 -24.45
C GLY A 227 -14.57 38.36 -23.73
N LYS A 228 -13.88 39.38 -24.27
CA LYS A 228 -12.61 39.88 -23.72
C LYS A 228 -12.73 40.59 -22.38
N SER A 229 -13.79 41.37 -22.15
CA SER A 229 -13.89 42.25 -20.97
C SER A 229 -13.74 41.48 -19.68
N ILE A 230 -14.48 40.38 -19.55
CA ILE A 230 -14.45 39.51 -18.38
C ILE A 230 -13.06 38.87 -18.26
N PHE A 231 -12.47 38.39 -19.36
CA PHE A 231 -11.20 37.66 -19.27
C PHE A 231 -10.00 38.59 -18.99
N LEU A 232 -9.99 39.81 -19.53
CA LEU A 232 -8.97 40.83 -19.22
C LEU A 232 -9.05 41.28 -17.76
N GLU A 233 -10.26 41.39 -17.22
CA GLU A 233 -10.46 41.76 -15.82
C GLU A 233 -9.97 40.65 -14.87
N GLN A 234 -10.24 39.39 -15.20
CA GLN A 234 -9.72 38.23 -14.48
C GLN A 234 -8.19 38.16 -14.55
N MET A 235 -7.59 38.47 -15.70
CA MET A 235 -6.14 38.39 -15.92
C MET A 235 -5.36 39.59 -15.35
N LYS A 236 -6.02 40.64 -14.87
CA LYS A 236 -5.40 41.90 -14.48
C LYS A 236 -4.34 41.73 -13.39
N LYS A 237 -4.70 41.05 -12.28
CA LYS A 237 -3.78 40.82 -11.16
C LYS A 237 -2.56 40.00 -11.57
N PHE A 238 -2.75 38.95 -12.38
CA PHE A 238 -1.65 38.12 -12.86
C PHE A 238 -0.72 38.86 -13.81
N VAL A 239 -1.25 39.71 -14.70
CA VAL A 239 -0.43 40.53 -15.60
C VAL A 239 0.31 41.64 -14.85
N GLU A 240 -0.32 42.28 -13.86
CA GLU A 240 0.35 43.20 -12.95
C GLU A 240 1.47 42.49 -12.18
N TRP A 241 1.25 41.24 -11.76
CA TRP A 241 2.30 40.43 -11.14
C TRP A 241 3.46 40.14 -12.11
N LEU A 242 3.18 39.70 -13.35
CA LEU A 242 4.23 39.43 -14.35
C LEU A 242 5.10 40.68 -14.62
N GLN A 243 4.47 41.86 -14.70
CA GLN A 243 5.18 43.12 -14.99
C GLN A 243 6.01 43.65 -13.81
N ASN A 244 5.64 43.29 -12.57
CA ASN A 244 6.27 43.81 -11.35
C ASN A 244 7.12 42.75 -10.61
N ALA A 245 7.11 41.50 -11.05
CA ALA A 245 7.90 40.44 -10.45
C ALA A 245 9.38 40.66 -10.77
N GLU A 246 10.18 40.97 -9.75
CA GLU A 246 11.65 40.89 -9.86
C GLU A 246 12.06 39.44 -10.20
N GLU A 247 13.08 39.26 -11.04
CA GLU A 247 13.59 37.95 -11.52
C GLU A 247 13.80 36.89 -10.41
N GLY A 248 13.97 37.31 -9.15
CA GLY A 248 14.07 36.43 -7.98
C GLY A 248 12.77 35.70 -7.60
N ASN A 249 11.59 36.29 -7.83
CA ASN A 249 10.29 35.67 -7.50
C ASN A 249 9.81 34.66 -8.56
N LEU A 250 10.33 34.76 -9.78
CA LEU A 250 10.05 33.82 -10.87
C LEU A 250 10.67 32.44 -10.61
N LYS A 251 11.80 32.38 -9.89
CA LYS A 251 12.49 31.12 -9.58
C LYS A 251 11.77 30.25 -8.55
N LEU A 252 10.90 30.82 -7.71
CA LEU A 252 10.08 30.08 -6.73
C LEU A 252 8.90 29.32 -7.37
N LEU A 253 8.66 29.50 -8.67
CA LEU A 253 7.58 28.84 -9.41
C LEU A 253 8.04 27.65 -10.27
N HIS A 254 9.36 27.50 -10.45
CA HIS A 254 9.99 26.36 -11.14
C HIS A 254 10.43 25.23 -10.19
N HIS A 255 10.09 25.32 -8.90
CA HIS A 255 10.31 24.27 -7.89
C HIS A 255 9.00 23.82 -7.25
#